data_AF-A0A7C4EAB5-F1
#
_entry.id   AF-A0A7C4EAB5-F1
#
_cell.length_a   1.000
_cell.length_b   1.000
_cell.length_c   1.000
_cell.angle_alpha   90.00
_cell.angle_beta   90.00
_cell.angle_gamma   90.00
#
_symmetry.space_group_name_H-M   'P 1'
#
loop_
_entity.id
_entity.type
_entity.pdbx_description
1 polymer ?
#
loop_
_entity_poly.entity_id
_entity_poly.type
_entity_poly.pdbx_seq_one_letter_code
_entity_poly.pdbx_strand_id
1 'polypeptide(L)'
;MPKLKQDLHIHTIFSSHDGAVAPEQTIELIAAVRHAEITGISDHFEDIMENFNEYSAAVRKLGFFAGTEVDGSRSVGLAVQADADYYIYHCRDEEKEYKAAERLLETGKPVIIAHPNFLSTNLEKVPPRCLIEISNRYVWRSDWRRELTPFIGRFKFILSSDAHQPNWLNHTMAEYVAQQLGIENTILF
;
A
#
# COMPACT_ATOMS: atom_id res chain seq x y z
N MET A 1 -7.51 -22.30 -5.94
CA MET A 1 -7.97 -21.34 -4.91
C MET A 1 -8.55 -20.13 -5.62
N PRO A 2 -9.62 -19.51 -5.10
CA PRO A 2 -10.11 -18.26 -5.67
C PRO A 2 -9.00 -17.21 -5.62
N LYS A 3 -8.92 -16.37 -6.65
CA LYS A 3 -7.97 -15.25 -6.69
C LYS A 3 -8.45 -14.15 -5.76
N LEU A 4 -7.52 -13.40 -5.21
CA LEU A 4 -7.84 -12.14 -4.53
C LEU A 4 -8.46 -11.19 -5.56
N LYS A 5 -9.40 -10.35 -5.12
CA LYS A 5 -9.96 -9.33 -6.02
C LYS A 5 -8.94 -8.25 -6.37
N GLN A 6 -8.16 -7.82 -5.39
CA GLN A 6 -7.19 -6.75 -5.55
C GLN A 6 -6.04 -6.94 -4.58
N ASP A 7 -4.83 -6.59 -4.99
CA ASP A 7 -3.67 -6.39 -4.11
C ASP A 7 -2.82 -5.24 -4.66
N LEU A 8 -2.67 -4.17 -3.87
CA LEU A 8 -2.02 -2.92 -4.29
C LEU A 8 -0.76 -2.57 -3.52
N HIS A 9 -0.38 -3.38 -2.51
CA HIS A 9 0.84 -3.15 -1.76
C HIS A 9 1.77 -4.35 -1.92
N ILE A 10 2.65 -4.26 -2.91
CA ILE A 10 3.60 -5.32 -3.25
C ILE A 10 4.93 -4.65 -3.59
N HIS A 11 5.99 -5.12 -2.96
CA HIS A 11 7.36 -4.73 -3.27
C HIS A 11 8.00 -5.80 -4.13
N THR A 12 8.94 -5.37 -4.96
CA THR A 12 9.66 -6.18 -5.92
C THR A 12 11.13 -5.85 -5.87
N ILE A 13 11.91 -6.50 -6.73
CA ILE A 13 13.34 -6.20 -6.90
C ILE A 13 13.65 -4.73 -7.29
N PHE A 14 12.64 -3.92 -7.61
CA PHE A 14 12.83 -2.47 -7.77
C PHE A 14 13.07 -1.74 -6.44
N SER A 15 12.57 -2.26 -5.31
CA SER A 15 12.92 -1.84 -3.95
C SER A 15 14.32 -2.35 -3.55
N SER A 16 15.34 -1.92 -4.30
CA SER A 16 16.68 -2.51 -4.29
C SER A 16 17.44 -2.38 -2.97
N HIS A 17 17.07 -1.45 -2.09
CA HIS A 17 17.70 -1.30 -0.76
C HIS A 17 16.93 -2.02 0.35
N ASP A 18 15.78 -2.63 0.04
CA ASP A 18 15.01 -3.39 1.02
C ASP A 18 15.50 -4.82 1.16
N GLY A 19 16.19 -5.10 2.27
CA GLY A 19 16.75 -6.42 2.56
C GLY A 19 15.70 -7.53 2.81
N ALA A 20 14.41 -7.21 2.91
CA ALA A 20 13.34 -8.20 3.00
C ALA A 20 12.87 -8.69 1.62
N VAL A 21 13.17 -7.95 0.54
CA VAL A 21 12.82 -8.33 -0.83
C VAL A 21 13.67 -9.50 -1.29
N ALA A 22 12.99 -10.60 -1.64
CA ALA A 22 13.65 -11.75 -2.24
C ALA A 22 13.98 -11.47 -3.72
N PRO A 23 15.12 -11.95 -4.25
CA PRO A 23 15.47 -11.76 -5.66
C PRO A 23 14.46 -12.40 -6.63
N GLU A 24 13.70 -13.39 -6.17
CA GLU A 24 12.61 -14.01 -6.94
C GLU A 24 11.36 -13.13 -7.05
N GLN A 25 11.22 -12.09 -6.22
CA GLN A 25 10.05 -11.20 -6.20
C GLN A 25 10.10 -10.20 -7.37
N THR A 26 10.01 -10.70 -8.60
CA THR A 26 9.98 -9.88 -9.81
C THR A 26 8.55 -9.65 -10.30
N ILE A 27 8.34 -8.57 -11.06
CA ILE A 27 7.03 -8.26 -11.66
C ILE A 27 6.57 -9.36 -12.64
N GLU A 28 7.50 -10.04 -13.33
CA GLU A 28 7.19 -11.16 -14.22
C GLU A 28 6.68 -12.38 -13.45
N LEU A 29 7.29 -12.70 -12.30
CA LEU A 29 6.80 -13.79 -11.47
C LEU A 29 5.40 -13.48 -10.94
N ILE A 30 5.18 -12.26 -10.44
CA ILE A 30 3.87 -11.81 -9.97
C ILE A 30 2.83 -11.93 -11.09
N ALA A 31 3.18 -11.53 -12.32
CA ALA A 31 2.32 -11.66 -13.50
C ALA A 31 2.03 -13.11 -13.89
N ALA A 32 3.01 -14.00 -13.74
CA ALA A 32 2.85 -15.43 -14.02
C ALA A 32 1.97 -16.14 -12.98
N VAL A 33 2.16 -15.84 -11.69
CA VAL A 33 1.35 -16.42 -10.60
C VAL A 33 -0.06 -15.83 -10.61
N ARG A 34 -0.19 -14.52 -10.84
CA ARG A 34 -1.47 -13.77 -10.91
C ARG A 34 -2.38 -14.11 -9.72
N HIS A 35 -1.88 -13.85 -8.51
CA HIS A 35 -2.57 -14.14 -7.24
C HIS A 35 -3.83 -13.29 -7.04
N ALA A 36 -3.86 -12.09 -7.63
CA ALA A 36 -5.00 -11.17 -7.63
C ALA A 36 -5.54 -10.89 -9.06
N GLU A 37 -6.81 -10.47 -9.14
CA GLU A 37 -7.44 -9.99 -10.38
C GLU A 37 -6.93 -8.59 -10.75
N ILE A 38 -6.89 -7.68 -9.77
CA ILE A 38 -6.29 -6.35 -9.87
C ILE A 38 -4.97 -6.36 -9.10
N THR A 39 -3.89 -5.98 -9.75
CA THR A 39 -2.56 -5.97 -9.13
C THR A 39 -1.92 -4.60 -9.32
N GLY A 40 -1.47 -4.04 -8.20
CA GLY A 40 -0.64 -2.86 -8.17
C GLY A 40 0.74 -3.21 -7.60
N ILE A 41 1.77 -2.61 -8.17
CA ILE A 41 3.15 -2.69 -7.66
C ILE A 41 3.49 -1.33 -7.06
N SER A 42 4.03 -1.31 -5.85
CA SER A 42 4.22 -0.09 -5.07
C SER A 42 5.55 -0.12 -4.31
N ASP A 43 6.63 -0.22 -5.07
CA ASP A 43 7.99 -0.20 -4.53
C ASP A 43 8.31 1.11 -3.80
N HIS A 44 9.30 1.06 -2.91
CA HIS A 44 9.79 2.22 -2.15
C HIS A 44 10.20 3.34 -3.09
N PHE A 45 9.59 4.51 -2.91
CA PHE A 45 9.77 5.65 -3.80
C PHE A 45 11.25 6.05 -3.91
N GLU A 46 11.98 5.99 -2.80
CA GLU A 46 13.40 6.32 -2.71
C GLU A 46 14.28 5.48 -3.65
N ASP A 47 13.87 4.25 -3.96
CA ASP A 47 14.61 3.33 -4.83
C ASP A 47 14.28 3.52 -6.31
N ILE A 48 13.12 4.09 -6.61
CA ILE A 48 12.60 4.21 -7.98
C ILE A 48 12.47 5.66 -8.47
N MET A 49 12.64 6.67 -7.60
CA MET A 49 12.31 8.07 -7.91
C MET A 49 13.08 8.63 -9.12
N GLU A 50 14.34 8.24 -9.32
CA GLU A 50 15.15 8.72 -10.43
C GLU A 50 14.70 8.15 -11.78
N ASN A 51 14.12 6.94 -11.78
CA ASN A 51 13.74 6.19 -12.97
C ASN A 51 12.25 5.81 -12.97
N PHE A 52 11.40 6.63 -12.33
CA PHE A 52 9.99 6.29 -12.10
C PHE A 52 9.23 6.03 -13.42
N ASN A 53 9.58 6.74 -14.49
CA ASN A 53 8.97 6.53 -15.81
C ASN A 53 9.28 5.15 -16.39
N GLU A 54 10.50 4.65 -16.18
CA GLU A 54 10.92 3.32 -16.66
C GLU A 54 10.26 2.23 -15.81
N TYR A 55 10.26 2.43 -14.49
CA TYR A 55 9.54 1.58 -13.54
C TYR A 55 8.05 1.44 -13.89
N SER A 56 7.34 2.57 -13.98
CA SER A 56 5.90 2.56 -14.24
C SER A 56 5.57 2.00 -15.61
N ALA A 57 6.40 2.25 -16.64
CA ALA A 57 6.24 1.64 -17.95
C ALA A 57 6.40 0.11 -17.91
N ALA A 58 7.38 -0.40 -17.16
CA ALA A 58 7.59 -1.84 -16.99
C ALA A 58 6.40 -2.51 -16.27
N VAL A 59 5.91 -1.91 -15.19
CA VAL A 59 4.75 -2.38 -14.42
C VAL A 59 3.49 -2.39 -15.30
N ARG A 60 3.18 -1.27 -15.96
CA ARG A 60 1.97 -1.13 -16.78
C ARG A 60 1.99 -2.01 -18.02
N LYS A 61 3.16 -2.32 -18.58
CA LYS A 61 3.30 -3.26 -19.71
C LYS A 61 2.78 -4.66 -19.37
N LEU A 62 2.79 -5.06 -18.10
CA LEU A 62 2.23 -6.33 -17.62
C LEU A 62 0.73 -6.24 -17.27
N GLY A 63 0.11 -5.06 -17.46
CA GLY A 63 -1.29 -4.82 -17.14
C GLY A 63 -1.54 -4.51 -15.66
N PHE A 64 -0.51 -4.14 -14.91
CA PHE A 64 -0.59 -3.75 -13.50
C PHE A 64 -0.72 -2.22 -13.34
N PHE A 65 -1.16 -1.80 -12.15
CA PHE A 65 -1.14 -0.40 -11.73
C PHE A 65 0.21 -0.06 -11.09
N ALA A 66 0.78 1.09 -11.45
CA ALA A 66 2.06 1.56 -10.94
C ALA A 66 1.85 2.52 -9.78
N GLY A 67 1.85 2.00 -8.55
CA GLY A 67 1.89 2.80 -7.33
C GLY A 67 3.31 3.03 -6.84
N THR A 68 3.44 3.59 -5.64
CA THR A 68 4.70 3.66 -4.91
C THR A 68 4.44 3.86 -3.43
N GLU A 69 5.29 3.27 -2.60
CA GLU A 69 5.33 3.57 -1.16
C GLU A 69 6.23 4.77 -0.89
N VAL A 70 5.66 5.82 -0.32
CA VAL A 70 6.37 7.04 0.04
C VAL A 70 6.65 7.03 1.54
N ASP A 71 7.93 6.99 1.93
CA ASP A 71 8.34 6.95 3.34
C ASP A 71 8.26 8.33 4.02
N GLY A 72 7.04 8.84 4.13
CA GLY A 72 6.72 10.03 4.87
C GLY A 72 7.02 11.35 4.14
N SER A 73 6.92 12.43 4.90
CA SER A 73 6.78 13.80 4.37
C SER A 73 7.97 14.32 3.54
N ARG A 74 9.17 13.75 3.71
CA ARG A 74 10.39 14.23 3.05
C ARG A 74 10.36 14.03 1.53
N SER A 75 9.79 12.93 1.08
CA SER A 75 9.80 12.53 -0.33
C SER A 75 8.56 12.99 -1.09
N VAL A 76 7.49 13.42 -0.39
CA VAL A 76 6.21 13.82 -1.00
C VAL A 76 6.37 14.92 -2.04
N GLY A 77 7.31 15.87 -1.84
CA GLY A 77 7.53 16.94 -2.81
C GLY A 77 7.97 16.46 -4.19
N LEU A 78 8.66 15.32 -4.26
CA LEU A 78 9.05 14.65 -5.50
C LEU A 78 7.99 13.64 -5.92
N ALA A 79 7.41 12.88 -4.98
CA ALA A 79 6.42 11.85 -5.30
C ALA A 79 5.16 12.38 -6.00
N VAL A 80 4.72 13.62 -5.70
CA VAL A 80 3.59 14.24 -6.41
C VAL A 80 3.89 14.56 -7.88
N GLN A 81 5.15 14.59 -8.28
CA GLN A 81 5.58 14.80 -9.67
C GLN A 81 5.64 13.47 -10.44
N ALA A 82 5.67 12.34 -9.73
CA ALA A 82 5.66 11.02 -10.34
C ALA A 82 4.27 10.69 -10.89
N ASP A 83 4.24 10.08 -12.08
CA ASP A 83 3.03 9.60 -12.72
C ASP A 83 2.54 8.28 -12.10
N ALA A 84 2.39 8.22 -10.78
CA ALA A 84 1.85 7.06 -10.07
C ALA A 84 0.33 6.93 -10.26
N ASP A 85 -0.22 5.72 -10.24
CA ASP A 85 -1.68 5.49 -10.28
C ASP A 85 -2.32 5.68 -8.90
N TYR A 86 -1.56 5.44 -7.83
CA TYR A 86 -1.94 5.61 -6.42
C TYR A 86 -0.69 5.72 -5.54
N TYR A 87 -0.87 6.14 -4.28
CA TYR A 87 0.20 6.23 -3.30
C TYR A 87 -0.09 5.32 -2.10
N ILE A 88 0.91 4.55 -1.70
CA ILE A 88 1.01 4.01 -0.34
C ILE A 88 1.82 5.02 0.48
N TYR A 89 1.38 5.36 1.69
CA TYR A 89 2.00 6.42 2.48
C TYR A 89 2.24 6.03 3.94
N HIS A 90 3.49 6.15 4.37
CA HIS A 90 3.87 6.04 5.77
C HIS A 90 3.53 7.30 6.55
N CYS A 91 2.41 7.28 7.26
CA CYS A 91 1.98 8.41 8.09
C CYS A 91 2.29 8.17 9.57
N ARG A 92 3.34 8.77 10.11
CA ARG A 92 3.64 8.71 11.58
C ARG A 92 2.83 9.78 12.31
N ASP A 93 2.67 9.70 13.65
CA ASP A 93 1.93 10.71 14.42
C ASP A 93 2.71 12.02 14.60
N GLU A 94 2.88 12.74 13.49
CA GLU A 94 3.48 14.06 13.41
C GLU A 94 2.67 14.95 12.47
N GLU A 95 2.50 16.22 12.83
CA GLU A 95 1.72 17.21 12.07
C GLU A 95 2.12 17.29 10.58
N LYS A 96 3.42 17.19 10.31
CA LYS A 96 3.97 17.27 8.95
C LYS A 96 3.53 16.08 8.08
N GLU A 97 3.28 14.93 8.68
CA GLU A 97 2.90 13.70 7.95
C GLU A 97 1.44 13.78 7.50
N TYR A 98 0.55 14.31 8.35
CA TYR A 98 -0.85 14.54 7.97
C TYR A 98 -0.98 15.56 6.84
N LYS A 99 -0.22 16.67 6.89
CA LYS A 99 -0.17 17.67 5.81
C LYS A 99 0.39 17.11 4.51
N ALA A 100 1.37 16.23 4.62
CA ALA A 100 1.94 15.56 3.46
C ALA A 100 0.95 14.56 2.84
N ALA A 101 0.14 13.85 3.63
CA ALA A 101 -0.97 13.05 3.13
C ALA A 101 -2.02 13.90 2.38
N GLU A 102 -2.37 15.10 2.90
CA GLU A 102 -3.24 16.04 2.19
C GLU A 102 -2.66 16.46 0.83
N ARG A 103 -1.35 16.75 0.79
CA ARG A 103 -0.67 17.11 -0.45
C ARG A 103 -0.66 15.97 -1.49
N LEU A 104 -0.56 14.72 -1.06
CA LEU A 104 -0.74 13.57 -1.96
C LEU A 104 -2.19 13.51 -2.49
N LEU A 105 -3.18 13.76 -1.63
CA LEU A 105 -4.60 13.78 -2.03
C LEU A 105 -4.94 14.90 -3.03
N GLU A 106 -4.20 16.01 -3.03
CA GLU A 106 -4.35 17.12 -3.99
C GLU A 106 -4.03 16.71 -5.43
N THR A 107 -3.25 15.63 -5.63
CA THR A 107 -3.02 15.07 -6.97
C THR A 107 -4.27 14.45 -7.59
N GLY A 108 -5.32 14.21 -6.79
CA GLY A 108 -6.53 13.51 -7.21
C GLY A 108 -6.40 11.98 -7.22
N LYS A 109 -5.21 11.44 -6.93
CA LYS A 109 -4.92 10.01 -6.90
C LYS A 109 -5.32 9.40 -5.54
N PRO A 110 -5.64 8.09 -5.47
CA PRO A 110 -5.87 7.41 -4.20
C PRO A 110 -4.63 7.47 -3.30
N VAL A 111 -4.84 7.72 -2.00
CA VAL A 111 -3.79 7.70 -0.98
C VAL A 111 -4.18 6.69 0.09
N ILE A 112 -3.37 5.65 0.25
CA ILE A 112 -3.57 4.56 1.19
C ILE A 112 -2.55 4.74 2.32
N ILE A 113 -3.02 4.90 3.56
CA ILE A 113 -2.14 4.97 4.72
C ILE A 113 -1.67 3.56 5.06
N ALA A 114 -0.39 3.29 4.88
CA ALA A 114 0.20 1.97 5.07
C ALA A 114 0.29 1.61 6.55
N HIS A 115 -0.15 0.38 6.86
CA HIS A 115 -0.03 -0.31 8.14
C HIS A 115 0.01 0.63 9.37
N PRO A 116 -1.06 1.40 9.63
CA PRO A 116 -1.05 2.49 10.61
C PRO A 116 -0.76 2.01 12.04
N ASN A 117 -1.18 0.79 12.37
CA ASN A 117 -0.92 0.15 13.66
C ASN A 117 0.58 -0.07 13.91
N PHE A 118 1.34 -0.36 12.85
CA PHE A 118 2.79 -0.56 12.94
C PHE A 118 3.54 0.77 13.07
N LEU A 119 3.07 1.82 12.41
CA LEU A 119 3.68 3.16 12.44
C LEU A 119 3.20 4.06 13.58
N SER A 120 2.31 3.56 14.44
CA SER A 120 1.68 4.35 15.51
C SER A 120 0.97 5.60 14.96
N THR A 121 0.35 5.50 13.78
CA THR A 121 -0.44 6.57 13.17
C THR A 121 -1.63 6.92 14.04
N ASN A 122 -1.89 8.20 14.28
CA ASN A 122 -3.12 8.63 14.92
C ASN A 122 -4.21 8.84 13.86
N LEU A 123 -5.07 7.83 13.68
CA LEU A 123 -6.16 7.82 12.71
C LEU A 123 -7.19 8.95 12.92
N GLU A 124 -7.25 9.56 14.11
CA GLU A 124 -8.12 10.73 14.34
C GLU A 124 -7.68 11.95 13.52
N LYS A 125 -6.39 12.05 13.19
CA LYS A 125 -5.81 13.17 12.44
C LYS A 125 -5.64 12.89 10.96
N VAL A 126 -5.80 11.64 10.53
CA VAL A 126 -5.69 11.27 9.11
C VAL A 126 -6.83 11.94 8.32
N PRO A 127 -6.53 12.58 7.17
CA PRO A 127 -7.54 13.15 6.29
C PRO A 127 -8.60 12.10 5.90
N PRO A 128 -9.91 12.36 6.08
CA PRO A 128 -10.98 11.38 5.82
C PRO A 128 -11.05 10.84 4.38
N ARG A 129 -10.42 11.52 3.41
CA ARG A 129 -10.33 11.06 2.02
C ARG A 129 -9.28 9.98 1.79
N CYS A 130 -8.34 9.79 2.72
CA CYS A 130 -7.39 8.68 2.65
C CYS A 130 -8.12 7.35 2.85
N LEU A 131 -7.53 6.29 2.32
CA LEU A 131 -7.89 4.92 2.63
C LEU A 131 -6.97 4.38 3.72
N ILE A 132 -7.47 3.45 4.52
CA ILE A 132 -6.70 2.81 5.58
C ILE A 132 -6.33 1.39 5.18
N GLU A 133 -5.05 1.06 5.24
CA GLU A 133 -4.59 -0.29 4.97
C GLU A 133 -4.77 -1.23 6.16
N ILE A 134 -5.19 -2.47 5.88
CA ILE A 134 -5.01 -3.62 6.74
C ILE A 134 -3.97 -4.53 6.07
N SER A 135 -2.70 -4.35 6.42
CA SER A 135 -1.57 -5.10 5.84
C SER A 135 -1.53 -6.52 6.40
N ASN A 136 -1.52 -7.52 5.52
CA ASN A 136 -1.38 -8.92 5.89
C ASN A 136 -0.08 -9.19 6.66
N ARG A 137 0.99 -8.46 6.32
CA ARG A 137 2.31 -8.58 6.95
C ARG A 137 2.32 -8.12 8.41
N TYR A 138 1.58 -7.07 8.74
CA TYR A 138 1.69 -6.40 10.04
C TYR A 138 0.48 -6.51 10.96
N VAL A 139 -0.73 -6.77 10.44
CA VAL A 139 -1.96 -6.66 11.24
C VAL A 139 -1.96 -7.55 12.49
N TRP A 140 -1.32 -8.72 12.43
CA TRP A 140 -1.21 -9.65 13.56
C TRP A 140 -0.35 -9.15 14.73
N ARG A 141 0.41 -8.06 14.55
CA ARG A 141 1.32 -7.51 15.56
C ARG A 141 0.71 -6.44 16.46
N SER A 142 -0.59 -6.16 16.32
CA SER A 142 -1.27 -5.05 17.01
C SER A 142 -2.60 -5.48 17.63
N ASP A 143 -3.15 -4.64 18.51
CA ASP A 143 -4.54 -4.76 18.97
C ASP A 143 -5.46 -4.07 17.95
N TRP A 144 -5.50 -4.63 16.75
CA TRP A 144 -6.30 -4.12 15.63
C TRP A 144 -7.78 -3.95 16.00
N ARG A 145 -8.30 -4.74 16.94
CA ARG A 145 -9.69 -4.60 17.38
C ARG A 145 -9.88 -3.28 18.11
N ARG A 146 -9.04 -2.95 19.08
CA ARG A 146 -9.11 -1.65 19.77
C ARG A 146 -8.76 -0.50 18.83
N GLU A 147 -7.78 -0.69 17.96
CA GLU A 147 -7.18 0.40 17.17
C GLU A 147 -7.99 0.76 15.91
N LEU A 148 -8.65 -0.20 15.26
CA LEU A 148 -9.41 0.05 14.02
C LEU A 148 -10.92 0.23 14.25
N THR A 149 -11.51 -0.42 15.25
CA THR A 149 -12.97 -0.37 15.49
C THR A 149 -13.54 1.06 15.58
N PRO A 150 -12.91 2.03 16.26
CA PRO A 150 -13.44 3.39 16.36
C PRO A 150 -13.61 4.11 15.01
N PHE A 151 -12.92 3.63 13.99
CA PHE A 151 -12.81 4.29 12.68
C PHE A 151 -13.61 3.58 11.58
N ILE A 152 -14.31 2.50 11.92
CA ILE A 152 -15.26 1.85 11.03
C ILE A 152 -16.38 2.84 10.69
N GLY A 153 -16.62 3.06 9.39
CA GLY A 153 -17.57 4.04 8.89
C GLY A 153 -17.00 5.45 8.67
N ARG A 154 -15.84 5.77 9.25
CA ARG A 154 -15.10 7.01 8.92
C ARG A 154 -14.26 6.83 7.67
N PHE A 155 -13.58 5.70 7.55
CA PHE A 155 -12.69 5.42 6.42
C PHE A 155 -13.18 4.24 5.58
N LYS A 156 -12.72 4.23 4.34
CA LYS A 156 -12.67 3.04 3.49
C LYS A 156 -11.37 2.29 3.78
N PHE A 157 -11.43 0.96 3.73
CA PHE A 157 -10.30 0.10 4.04
C PHE A 157 -9.84 -0.67 2.81
N ILE A 158 -8.52 -0.85 2.69
CA ILE A 158 -7.87 -1.68 1.66
C ILE A 158 -7.16 -2.84 2.36
N LEU A 159 -7.35 -4.05 1.85
CA LEU A 159 -6.56 -5.20 2.24
C LEU A 159 -5.38 -5.33 1.28
N SER A 160 -4.20 -5.63 1.83
CA SER A 160 -2.98 -5.75 1.04
C SER A 160 -2.06 -6.84 1.58
N SER A 161 -1.15 -7.33 0.74
CA SER A 161 -0.17 -8.33 1.17
C SER A 161 1.06 -7.70 1.84
N ASP A 162 1.50 -6.53 1.36
CA ASP A 162 2.80 -5.94 1.70
C ASP A 162 3.92 -6.98 1.44
N ALA A 163 3.77 -7.68 0.31
CA ALA A 163 4.60 -8.82 -0.03
C ALA A 163 5.95 -8.37 -0.58
N HIS A 164 7.01 -8.86 0.06
CA HIS A 164 8.40 -8.72 -0.38
C HIS A 164 8.96 -10.03 -0.94
N GLN A 165 8.21 -11.13 -0.82
CA GLN A 165 8.62 -12.47 -1.23
C GLN A 165 7.43 -13.23 -1.83
N PRO A 166 7.66 -14.22 -2.72
CA PRO A 166 6.55 -14.85 -3.46
C PRO A 166 5.55 -15.58 -2.55
N ASN A 167 6.02 -16.15 -1.45
CA ASN A 167 5.18 -16.84 -0.45
C ASN A 167 4.37 -15.87 0.42
N TRP A 168 4.59 -14.56 0.34
CA TRP A 168 3.84 -13.55 1.07
C TRP A 168 2.66 -12.96 0.28
N LEU A 169 2.51 -13.34 -1.01
CA LEU A 169 1.41 -12.93 -1.90
C LEU A 169 0.06 -13.54 -1.47
N ASN A 170 -0.50 -13.07 -0.35
CA ASN A 170 -1.81 -13.47 0.17
C ASN A 170 -2.38 -12.43 1.13
N HIS A 171 -3.68 -12.51 1.42
CA HIS A 171 -4.39 -11.62 2.36
C HIS A 171 -4.95 -12.35 3.58
N THR A 172 -4.51 -13.57 3.88
CA THR A 172 -5.17 -14.46 4.85
C THR A 172 -5.45 -13.81 6.22
N MET A 173 -4.46 -13.13 6.78
CA MET A 173 -4.60 -12.43 8.07
C MET A 173 -5.39 -11.14 7.93
N ALA A 174 -5.21 -10.39 6.84
CA ALA A 174 -5.97 -9.18 6.58
C ALA A 174 -7.47 -9.45 6.39
N GLU A 175 -7.83 -10.49 5.64
CA GLU A 175 -9.22 -10.94 5.44
C GLU A 175 -9.84 -11.42 6.74
N TYR A 176 -9.11 -12.19 7.55
CA TYR A 176 -9.60 -12.60 8.87
C TYR A 176 -9.95 -11.39 9.72
N VAL A 177 -9.06 -10.40 9.81
CA VAL A 177 -9.29 -9.19 10.60
C VAL A 177 -10.47 -8.38 10.04
N ALA A 178 -10.53 -8.19 8.72
CA ALA A 178 -11.61 -7.48 8.07
C ALA A 178 -12.96 -8.15 8.37
N GLN A 179 -13.05 -9.47 8.27
CA GLN A 179 -14.25 -10.24 8.59
C GLN A 179 -14.64 -10.08 10.07
N GLN A 180 -13.68 -10.14 11.00
CA GLN A 180 -13.96 -9.98 12.43
C GLN A 180 -14.48 -8.58 12.79
N LEU A 181 -14.14 -7.57 12.01
CA LEU A 181 -14.57 -6.19 12.20
C LEU A 181 -15.80 -5.81 11.33
N GLY A 182 -16.25 -6.69 10.44
CA GLY A 182 -17.30 -6.35 9.47
C GLY A 182 -16.86 -5.28 8.46
N ILE A 183 -15.56 -5.23 8.14
CA ILE A 183 -14.98 -4.30 7.17
C ILE A 183 -15.01 -4.95 5.79
N GLU A 184 -15.51 -4.22 4.80
CA GLU A 184 -15.45 -4.59 3.39
C GLU A 184 -14.17 -4.06 2.75
N ASN A 185 -13.50 -4.90 1.97
CA ASN A 185 -12.34 -4.48 1.16
C ASN A 185 -12.79 -3.53 0.05
N THR A 186 -12.18 -2.35 -0.03
CA THR A 186 -12.47 -1.39 -1.10
C THR A 186 -11.72 -1.77 -2.38
N ILE A 187 -12.44 -1.92 -3.49
CA ILE A 187 -11.84 -2.13 -4.80
C ILE A 187 -11.70 -0.77 -5.50
N LEU A 188 -10.49 -0.43 -5.94
CA LEU A 188 -10.18 0.91 -6.49
C LEU A 188 -10.20 0.98 -8.01
N PHE A 189 -9.87 -0.12 -8.69
CA PHE A 189 -9.69 -0.16 -10.14
C PHE A 189 -10.53 -1.25 -10.81
#